data_AF-H0GBT3-F1
#
_entry.id   AF-H0GBT3-F1
#
_cell.length_a   1.000
_cell.length_b   1.000
_cell.length_c   1.000
_cell.angle_alpha   90.00
_cell.angle_beta   90.00
_cell.angle_gamma   90.00
#
_symmetry.space_group_name_H-M   'P 1'
#
loop_
_entity.id
_entity.type
_entity.pdbx_description
1 polymer ?
#
loop_
_entity_poly.entity_id
_entity_poly.type
_entity_poly.pdbx_seq_one_letter_code
_entity_poly.pdbx_strand_id
1 'polypeptide(L)'
;MMPTLQDGNMLVVNKVSYQVGDLNRFDVVVFHANKKEDYVKRIIGLPGDHIEYKHDKLYVNGQFVDEPYLETYKKEIDGRQLTGDFKLEELTKEKSVPPGYIFVVGDNRLGSWDSRHFGFVKADTVVGKVDLRYWPIQEVQTNFSKG
;
A
#
# COMPACT_ATOMS: atom_id res chain seq x y z
N MET A 1 7.78 -3.90 -0.85
CA MET A 1 7.42 -2.54 -1.30
C MET A 1 8.72 -1.77 -1.61
N MET A 2 9.64 -2.33 -2.39
CA MET A 2 11.01 -1.79 -2.58
C MET A 2 10.99 -0.43 -3.26
N PRO A 3 11.48 0.70 -2.71
CA PRO A 3 12.40 0.81 -1.59
C PRO A 3 11.75 1.11 -0.22
N THR A 4 10.45 1.40 -0.14
CA THR A 4 9.73 1.59 1.13
C THR A 4 9.89 0.40 2.09
N LEU A 5 9.87 -0.84 1.57
CA LEU A 5 10.17 -2.07 2.30
C LEU A 5 10.91 -3.06 1.40
N GLN A 6 12.05 -3.54 1.89
CA GLN A 6 12.92 -4.54 1.29
C GLN A 6 12.69 -5.93 1.91
N ASP A 7 13.08 -6.98 1.20
CA ASP A 7 13.00 -8.35 1.71
C ASP A 7 13.92 -8.52 2.94
N GLY A 8 13.42 -9.20 3.98
CA GLY A 8 14.14 -9.39 5.26
C GLY A 8 13.95 -8.27 6.28
N ASN A 9 13.19 -7.22 5.97
CA ASN A 9 12.90 -6.15 6.94
C ASN A 9 12.01 -6.66 8.09
N MET A 10 12.45 -6.45 9.33
CA MET A 10 11.64 -6.75 10.52
C MET A 10 10.64 -5.62 10.77
N LEU A 11 9.35 -5.93 10.70
CA LEU A 11 8.27 -4.97 10.90
C LEU A 11 7.80 -4.99 12.35
N VAL A 12 7.79 -3.83 12.99
CA VAL A 12 7.02 -3.65 14.22
C VAL A 12 5.57 -3.42 13.82
N VAL A 13 4.75 -4.46 13.98
CA VAL A 13 3.33 -4.41 13.68
C VAL A 13 2.57 -4.24 14.99
N ASN A 14 1.81 -3.16 15.10
CA ASN A 14 0.85 -3.03 16.20
C ASN A 14 -0.37 -3.90 15.88
N LYS A 15 -0.51 -5.03 16.58
CA LYS A 15 -1.62 -5.98 16.40
C LYS A 15 -2.81 -5.55 17.26
N VAL A 16 -3.61 -4.64 16.73
CA VAL A 16 -4.94 -4.29 17.25
C VAL A 16 -5.97 -4.78 16.24
N SER A 17 -7.18 -5.15 16.68
CA SER A 17 -8.27 -5.40 15.74
C SER A 17 -8.67 -4.06 15.11
N TYR A 18 -8.33 -3.86 13.84
CA TYR A 18 -8.63 -2.63 13.11
C TYR A 18 -10.04 -2.68 12.54
N GLN A 19 -10.85 -1.68 12.83
CA GLN A 19 -12.05 -1.38 12.08
C GLN A 19 -11.74 -0.33 11.01
N VAL A 20 -12.63 -0.16 10.03
CA VAL A 20 -12.46 0.87 8.98
C VAL A 20 -12.15 2.26 9.55
N GLY A 21 -12.80 2.63 10.67
CA GLY A 21 -12.60 3.93 11.32
C GLY A 21 -11.20 4.16 11.87
N ASP A 22 -10.42 3.10 12.07
CA ASP A 22 -9.04 3.17 12.55
C ASP A 22 -8.03 3.31 11.41
N LEU A 23 -8.43 3.10 10.16
CA LEU A 23 -7.54 3.12 8.99
C LEU A 23 -7.61 4.47 8.28
N ASN A 24 -6.44 5.02 7.94
CA ASN A 24 -6.33 6.27 7.21
C ASN A 24 -5.79 6.01 5.80
N ARG A 25 -6.14 6.90 4.87
CA ARG A 25 -5.48 6.93 3.56
C ARG A 25 -3.97 7.07 3.77
N PHE A 26 -3.22 6.36 2.94
CA PHE A 26 -1.76 6.29 2.92
C PHE A 26 -1.10 5.57 4.08
N ASP A 27 -1.86 4.99 5.02
CA ASP A 27 -1.31 4.00 5.94
C ASP A 27 -0.71 2.84 5.14
N VAL A 28 0.46 2.38 5.57
CA VAL A 28 1.03 1.11 5.10
C VAL A 28 0.53 0.02 6.03
N VAL A 29 -0.17 -0.95 5.48
CA VAL A 29 -0.82 -2.01 6.23
C VAL A 29 -0.30 -3.37 5.84
N VAL A 30 -0.22 -4.24 6.84
CA VAL A 30 -0.08 -5.68 6.67
C VAL A 30 -1.47 -6.29 6.75
N PHE A 31 -1.83 -7.17 5.83
CA PHE A 31 -3.11 -7.88 5.83
C PHE A 31 -2.97 -9.31 5.34
N HIS A 32 -3.84 -10.19 5.82
CA HIS A 32 -3.94 -11.56 5.32
C HIS A 32 -4.53 -11.55 3.90
N ALA A 33 -3.71 -11.86 2.89
CA ALA A 33 -4.18 -12.03 1.51
C ALA A 33 -4.89 -13.38 1.34
N ASN A 34 -4.42 -14.40 2.07
CA ASN A 34 -5.05 -15.71 2.19
C ASN A 34 -4.65 -16.34 3.54
N LYS A 35 -5.04 -17.60 3.79
CA LYS A 35 -4.75 -18.30 5.07
C LYS A 35 -3.26 -18.51 5.37
N LYS A 36 -2.37 -18.26 4.41
CA LYS A 36 -0.94 -18.59 4.48
C LYS A 36 -0.02 -17.39 4.25
N GLU A 37 -0.52 -16.32 3.64
CA GLU A 37 0.29 -15.21 3.16
C GLU A 37 -0.21 -13.85 3.66
N ASP A 38 0.74 -13.07 4.15
CA ASP A 38 0.56 -11.69 4.57
C ASP A 38 1.17 -10.76 3.53
N TYR A 39 0.39 -9.79 3.07
CA TYR A 39 0.86 -8.77 2.13
C TYR A 39 1.00 -7.43 2.82
N VAL A 40 1.97 -6.65 2.36
CA VAL A 40 2.20 -5.28 2.82
C VAL A 40 1.96 -4.32 1.66
N LYS A 41 0.97 -3.44 1.80
CA LYS A 41 0.58 -2.46 0.77
C LYS A 41 0.17 -1.15 1.42
N ARG A 42 0.07 -0.08 0.63
CA ARG A 42 -0.43 1.21 1.09
C ARG A 42 -1.92 1.35 0.79
N ILE A 43 -2.68 1.87 1.74
CA ILE A 43 -4.09 2.22 1.53
C ILE A 43 -4.17 3.45 0.62
N ILE A 44 -4.85 3.32 -0.51
CA ILE A 44 -5.12 4.44 -1.42
C ILE A 44 -6.59 4.89 -1.31
N GLY A 45 -7.52 3.95 -1.11
CA GLY A 45 -8.95 4.24 -0.95
C GLY A 45 -9.54 3.61 0.30
N LEU A 46 -10.38 4.37 0.99
CA LEU A 46 -11.25 3.94 2.10
C LEU A 46 -12.70 3.84 1.63
N PRO A 47 -13.62 3.23 2.40
CA PRO A 47 -15.03 3.12 2.02
C PRO A 47 -15.65 4.45 1.58
N GLY A 48 -16.35 4.40 0.44
CA GLY A 48 -16.95 5.54 -0.22
C GLY A 48 -16.04 6.25 -1.22
N ASP A 49 -14.75 5.95 -1.27
CA ASP A 49 -13.82 6.64 -2.18
C ASP A 49 -13.99 6.23 -3.64
N HIS A 50 -14.02 7.23 -4.51
CA HIS A 50 -13.76 7.10 -5.92
C HIS A 50 -12.26 7.28 -6.19
N ILE A 51 -11.65 6.36 -6.92
CA ILE A 51 -10.21 6.38 -7.23
C ILE A 51 -10.01 6.45 -8.74
N GLU A 52 -9.19 7.40 -9.18
CA GLU A 52 -8.75 7.52 -10.57
C GLU A 52 -7.25 7.80 -10.62
N TYR A 53 -6.56 7.12 -11.53
CA TYR A 53 -5.24 7.53 -11.99
C TYR A 53 -5.33 8.06 -13.41
N LYS A 54 -4.71 9.22 -13.62
CA LYS A 54 -4.61 9.84 -14.93
C LYS A 54 -3.27 10.54 -15.09
N HIS A 55 -2.48 10.14 -16.08
CA HIS A 55 -1.11 10.61 -16.30
C HIS A 55 -0.24 10.53 -15.03
N ASP A 56 -0.26 9.38 -14.36
CA ASP A 56 0.49 9.10 -13.12
C ASP A 56 0.13 9.98 -11.91
N LYS A 57 -1.05 10.61 -11.95
CA LYS A 57 -1.60 11.42 -10.87
C LYS A 57 -2.79 10.71 -10.24
N LEU A 58 -2.77 10.60 -8.93
CA LEU A 58 -3.88 10.10 -8.12
C LEU A 58 -4.95 11.18 -7.96
N TYR A 59 -6.19 10.79 -8.20
CA TYR A 59 -7.38 11.55 -7.86
C TYR A 59 -8.25 10.71 -6.91
N VAL A 60 -8.52 11.25 -5.72
CA VAL A 60 -9.45 10.65 -4.76
C VAL A 60 -10.66 11.55 -4.65
N ASN A 61 -11.84 11.04 -4.95
CA ASN A 61 -13.09 11.81 -5.00
C ASN A 61 -12.99 13.04 -5.91
N GLY A 62 -12.27 12.90 -7.04
CA GLY A 62 -12.03 13.97 -8.01
C GLY A 62 -10.99 15.01 -7.61
N GLN A 63 -10.43 14.93 -6.39
CA GLN A 63 -9.37 15.82 -5.93
C GLN A 63 -8.00 15.20 -6.17
N PHE A 64 -7.09 15.98 -6.76
CA PHE A 64 -5.70 15.57 -6.91
C PHE A 64 -5.05 15.34 -5.54
N VAL A 65 -4.34 14.23 -5.39
CA VAL A 65 -3.57 13.92 -4.20
C VAL A 65 -2.12 13.66 -4.58
N ASP A 66 -1.20 14.36 -3.91
CA ASP A 66 0.23 14.18 -4.10
C ASP A 66 0.73 12.89 -3.44
N GLU A 67 1.70 12.22 -4.08
CA GLU A 67 2.24 10.93 -3.66
C GLU A 67 3.77 10.98 -3.52
N PRO A 68 4.31 11.73 -2.55
CA PRO A 68 5.75 11.96 -2.42
C PRO A 68 6.56 10.68 -2.17
N TYR A 69 5.92 9.63 -1.65
CA TYR A 69 6.52 8.31 -1.45
C TYR A 69 6.81 7.55 -2.76
N LEU A 70 6.42 8.08 -3.92
CA LEU A 70 6.72 7.50 -5.23
C LEU A 70 7.87 8.20 -5.96
N GLU A 71 8.37 9.33 -5.46
CA GLU A 71 9.33 10.16 -6.19
C GLU A 71 10.62 9.41 -6.56
N THR A 72 11.08 8.48 -5.73
CA THR A 72 12.25 7.64 -6.06
C THR A 72 11.98 6.75 -7.26
N TYR A 73 10.82 6.09 -7.30
CA TYR A 73 10.42 5.23 -8.42
C TYR A 73 10.18 6.02 -9.70
N LYS A 74 9.55 7.18 -9.60
CA LYS A 74 9.30 8.06 -10.76
C LYS A 74 10.61 8.49 -11.41
N LYS A 75 11.65 8.74 -10.60
CA LYS A 75 13.01 9.04 -11.10
C LYS A 75 13.68 7.84 -11.77
N GLU A 76 13.45 6.63 -11.29
CA GLU A 76 14.08 5.40 -11.82
C GLU A 76 13.54 4.94 -13.19
N ILE A 77 12.37 5.43 -13.61
CA ILE A 77 11.70 4.95 -14.83
C ILE A 77 11.83 5.88 -16.05
N ASP A 78 12.72 6.88 -15.98
CA ASP A 78 13.10 7.78 -17.07
C ASP A 78 11.91 8.45 -17.78
N GLY A 79 10.99 9.02 -17.01
CA GLY A 79 9.83 9.76 -17.56
C GLY A 79 8.72 8.88 -18.12
N ARG A 80 8.83 7.55 -18.00
CA ARG A 80 7.68 6.66 -18.22
C ARG A 80 6.65 6.82 -17.10
N GLN A 81 5.43 6.36 -17.36
CA GLN A 81 4.36 6.36 -16.39
C GLN A 81 4.52 5.22 -15.39
N LEU A 82 4.58 5.54 -14.09
CA LEU A 82 4.76 4.55 -13.03
C LEU A 82 3.45 3.80 -12.76
N THR A 83 2.33 4.53 -12.71
CA THR A 83 0.98 4.00 -12.50
C THR A 83 0.14 4.28 -13.72
N GLY A 84 -0.24 3.24 -14.47
CA GLY A 84 -1.12 3.37 -15.64
C GLY A 84 -2.48 4.01 -15.32
N ASP A 85 -3.11 4.58 -16.35
CA ASP A 85 -4.42 5.21 -16.22
C ASP A 85 -5.51 4.18 -15.91
N PHE A 86 -6.39 4.49 -14.96
CA PHE A 86 -7.59 3.72 -14.68
C PHE A 86 -8.60 4.53 -13.87
N LYS A 87 -9.86 4.13 -13.96
CA LYS A 87 -10.90 4.46 -12.97
C LYS A 87 -11.28 3.21 -12.18
N LEU A 88 -11.66 3.39 -10.92
CA LEU A 88 -11.97 2.27 -10.01
C LEU A 88 -13.02 1.31 -10.60
N GLU A 89 -14.05 1.86 -11.26
CA GLU A 89 -15.13 1.10 -11.88
C GLU A 89 -14.69 0.28 -13.10
N GLU A 90 -13.61 0.69 -13.78
CA GLU A 90 -13.09 -0.06 -14.93
C GLU A 90 -12.46 -1.37 -14.45
N LEU A 91 -11.73 -1.31 -13.33
CA LEU A 91 -11.04 -2.44 -12.73
C LEU A 91 -11.96 -3.33 -11.89
N THR A 92 -12.81 -2.73 -11.07
CA THR A 92 -13.55 -3.45 -10.02
C THR A 92 -15.04 -3.61 -10.29
N LYS A 93 -15.57 -2.90 -11.30
CA LYS A 93 -17.02 -2.75 -11.59
C LYS A 93 -17.82 -1.99 -10.53
N GLU A 94 -17.17 -1.54 -9.46
CA GLU A 94 -17.75 -0.69 -8.42
C GLU A 94 -17.28 0.76 -8.61
N LYS A 95 -18.20 1.72 -8.49
CA LYS A 95 -17.86 3.15 -8.62
C LYS A 95 -17.03 3.67 -7.45
N SER A 96 -17.19 3.07 -6.28
CA SER A 96 -16.56 3.51 -5.03
C SER A 96 -16.14 2.30 -4.20
N VAL A 97 -15.15 2.46 -3.33
CA VAL A 97 -14.75 1.40 -2.40
C VAL A 97 -15.94 1.00 -1.51
N PRO A 98 -16.34 -0.29 -1.45
CA PRO A 98 -17.49 -0.72 -0.67
C PRO A 98 -17.32 -0.55 0.85
N PRO A 99 -18.41 -0.45 1.63
CA PRO A 99 -18.35 -0.48 3.09
C PRO A 99 -17.63 -1.72 3.61
N GLY A 100 -16.71 -1.54 4.57
CA GLY A 100 -15.91 -2.63 5.15
C GLY A 100 -14.69 -3.06 4.32
N TYR A 101 -14.41 -2.38 3.21
CA TYR A 101 -13.29 -2.70 2.32
C TYR A 101 -12.32 -1.51 2.17
N ILE A 102 -11.11 -1.81 1.70
CA ILE A 102 -10.08 -0.83 1.36
C ILE A 102 -9.51 -1.16 -0.02
N PHE A 103 -9.01 -0.13 -0.71
CA PHE A 103 -8.27 -0.26 -1.96
C PHE A 103 -6.78 -0.01 -1.69
N VAL A 104 -5.94 -1.01 -1.92
CA VAL A 104 -4.52 -0.97 -1.58
C VAL A 104 -3.63 -1.08 -2.81
N VAL A 105 -2.54 -0.32 -2.83
CA VAL A 105 -1.58 -0.32 -3.94
C VAL A 105 -0.17 -0.42 -3.39
N GLY A 106 0.70 -1.16 -4.08
CA GLY A 106 2.10 -1.21 -3.71
C GLY A 106 2.89 -0.01 -4.23
N ASP A 107 3.85 0.48 -3.45
CA ASP A 107 4.69 1.61 -3.86
C ASP A 107 5.56 1.25 -5.08
N ASN A 108 6.00 -0.01 -5.21
CA ASN A 108 6.60 -0.54 -6.43
C ASN A 108 5.52 -0.85 -7.47
N ARG A 109 4.96 0.19 -8.08
CA ARG A 109 3.75 0.11 -8.91
C ARG A 109 3.86 -0.89 -10.04
N LEU A 110 5.01 -0.95 -10.73
CA LEU A 110 5.22 -1.84 -11.88
C LEU A 110 5.39 -3.32 -11.48
N GLY A 111 5.90 -3.58 -10.27
CA GLY A 111 6.13 -4.94 -9.76
C GLY A 111 5.11 -5.42 -8.73
N SER A 112 4.03 -4.66 -8.50
CA SER A 112 3.09 -4.94 -7.40
C SER A 112 1.81 -5.61 -7.88
N TRP A 113 1.59 -6.84 -7.40
CA TRP A 113 0.26 -7.44 -7.38
C TRP A 113 -0.54 -6.87 -6.20
N ASP A 114 -1.59 -6.11 -6.49
CA ASP A 114 -2.38 -5.31 -5.53
C ASP A 114 -3.83 -5.13 -6.00
N SER A 115 -4.60 -4.21 -5.37
CA SER A 115 -6.03 -4.04 -5.65
C SER A 115 -6.36 -3.68 -7.10
N ARG A 116 -5.39 -3.20 -7.88
CA ARG A 116 -5.56 -3.02 -9.34
C ARG A 116 -5.79 -4.33 -10.09
N HIS A 117 -5.46 -5.47 -9.46
CA HIS A 117 -5.52 -6.80 -10.05
C HIS A 117 -6.49 -7.73 -9.32
N PHE A 118 -6.48 -7.71 -7.97
CA PHE A 118 -7.32 -8.61 -7.16
C PHE A 118 -8.53 -7.91 -6.52
N GLY A 119 -8.70 -6.60 -6.76
CA GLY A 119 -9.82 -5.83 -6.21
C GLY A 119 -9.64 -5.49 -4.73
N PHE A 120 -10.76 -5.33 -4.03
CA PHE A 120 -10.76 -4.79 -2.68
C PHE A 120 -10.29 -5.78 -1.60
N VAL A 121 -9.72 -5.25 -0.53
CA VAL A 121 -9.33 -6.01 0.65
C VAL A 121 -10.32 -5.72 1.77
N LYS A 122 -10.79 -6.73 2.50
CA LYS A 122 -11.63 -6.49 3.68
C LYS A 122 -10.80 -5.83 4.77
N ALA A 123 -11.33 -4.79 5.41
CA ALA A 123 -10.62 -4.09 6.47
C ALA A 123 -10.33 -5.01 7.69
N ASP A 124 -11.16 -6.02 7.92
CA ASP A 124 -11.00 -7.00 9.01
C ASP A 124 -9.83 -7.99 8.81
N THR A 125 -9.25 -8.07 7.61
CA THR A 125 -8.04 -8.88 7.36
C THR A 125 -6.76 -8.11 7.65
N VAL A 126 -6.85 -6.81 7.98
CA VAL A 126 -5.69 -5.99 8.36
C VAL A 126 -5.18 -6.43 9.73
N VAL A 127 -3.93 -6.87 9.76
CA VAL A 127 -3.25 -7.34 10.98
C VAL A 127 -2.48 -6.24 11.69
N GLY A 128 -2.12 -5.17 10.95
CA GLY A 128 -1.63 -3.95 11.55
C GLY A 128 -1.04 -2.94 10.59
N LYS A 129 -0.68 -1.78 11.16
CA LYS A 129 -0.02 -0.69 10.45
C LYS A 129 1.49 -0.78 10.62
N VAL A 130 2.21 -0.39 9.57
CA VAL A 130 3.66 -0.24 9.58
C VAL A 130 3.98 1.23 9.89
N ASP A 131 4.63 1.49 11.03
CA ASP A 131 5.14 2.83 11.35
C ASP A 131 6.51 3.03 10.70
N LEU A 132 6.54 3.81 9.63
CA LEU A 132 7.76 4.14 8.89
C LEU A 132 8.73 5.02 9.70
N ARG A 133 8.34 5.58 10.86
CA ARG A 133 9.25 6.39 11.71
C ARG A 133 10.32 5.57 12.43
N TYR A 134 10.09 4.27 12.64
CA TYR A 134 11.09 3.36 13.22
C TYR A 134 11.98 2.70 12.15
N TRP A 135 12.01 3.27 10.94
CA TRP A 135 12.82 2.88 9.80
C TRP A 135 13.87 3.96 9.53
N PRO A 136 15.20 3.70 9.47
CA PRO A 136 15.89 2.42 9.28
C PRO A 136 16.71 2.00 10.52
N ILE A 137 16.70 0.71 10.86
CA ILE A 137 17.82 0.15 11.64
C ILE A 137 18.89 -0.14 10.59
N GLN A 138 19.96 0.67 10.56
CA GLN A 138 21.22 0.26 9.92
C GLN A 138 21.49 -1.19 10.29
N GLU A 139 21.84 -2.04 9.33
CA GLU A 139 22.26 -3.42 9.57
C GLU A 139 23.14 -3.48 10.82
N VAL A 140 22.56 -3.87 11.96
CA VAL A 140 23.37 -4.23 13.12
C VAL A 140 23.93 -5.59 12.74
N GLN A 141 25.11 -5.59 12.13
CA GLN A 141 25.95 -6.78 12.06
C GLN A 141 26.30 -7.16 13.50
N THR A 142 25.44 -7.95 14.15
CA THR A 142 25.82 -8.60 15.40
C THR A 142 26.77 -9.74 15.03
N ASN A 143 28.06 -9.43 14.98
CA ASN A 143 29.11 -10.43 15.07
C ASN A 143 29.06 -11.03 16.48
N PHE A 144 28.20 -12.03 16.69
CA PHE A 144 28.37 -12.94 17.81
C PHE A 144 29.56 -13.84 17.49
N SER A 145 30.74 -13.41 17.92
CA SER A 145 31.85 -14.32 18.13
C SER A 145 31.39 -15.35 19.16
N LYS A 146 31.28 -16.61 18.73
CA LYS A 146 31.20 -17.74 19.66
C LYS A 146 32.55 -17.83 20.36
N GLY A 147 32.57 -17.49 21.64
CA GLY A 147 33.61 -17.92 22.57
C GLY A 147 33.53 -19.41 22.85
#